data_AF-A0A9W9AXI6-F1
#
_entry.id   AF-A0A9W9AXI6-F1
#
_cell.length_a   1.000
_cell.length_b   1.000
_cell.length_c   1.000
_cell.angle_alpha   90.00
_cell.angle_beta   90.00
_cell.angle_gamma   90.00
#
_symmetry.space_group_name_H-M   'P 1'
#
loop_
_entity.id
_entity.type
_entity.pdbx_description
1 polymer ?
#
loop_
_entity_poly.entity_id
_entity_poly.type
_entity_poly.pdbx_seq_one_letter_code
_entity_poly.pdbx_strand_id
1 'polypeptide(L)' 'MLGTLVHLSFDALVISAFLAGVRRTTGLSPALSQVPNKDIRQLLRSYLEFGEYIFDFAVVIFGRSSSFERRR' A
#
# COMPACT_ATOMS: atom_id res chain seq x y z
N MET A 1 -20.15 13.08 7.99
CA MET A 1 -18.84 12.69 8.57
C MET A 1 -18.43 11.27 8.16
N LEU A 2 -19.32 10.26 8.21
CA LEU A 2 -18.99 8.88 7.78
C LEU A 2 -18.44 8.77 6.35
N GLY A 3 -19.06 9.45 5.37
CA GLY A 3 -18.58 9.41 3.98
C GLY A 3 -17.14 9.91 3.80
N THR A 4 -16.79 11.03 4.43
CA THR A 4 -15.44 11.61 4.37
C THR A 4 -14.39 10.68 4.99
N LEU A 5 -14.73 10.02 6.10
CA LEU A 5 -13.83 9.08 6.77
C LEU A 5 -13.55 7.85 5.88
N VAL A 6 -14.59 7.34 5.20
CA VAL A 6 -14.45 6.23 4.26
C VAL A 6 -13.55 6.61 3.10
N HIS A 7 -13.74 7.79 2.49
CA HIS A 7 -12.88 8.26 1.41
C HIS A 7 -11.42 8.39 1.85
N LEU A 8 -11.15 9.02 2.99
CA LEU A 8 -9.79 9.19 3.49
C LEU A 8 -9.10 7.85 3.78
N SER A 9 -9.86 6.89 4.31
CA SER A 9 -9.35 5.53 4.57
C SER A 9 -9.04 4.79 3.27
N PHE A 10 -9.91 4.94 2.26
CA PHE A 10 -9.69 4.37 0.94
C PHE A 10 -8.49 4.99 0.24
N ASP A 11 -8.35 6.31 0.29
CA ASP A 11 -7.22 7.04 -0.28
C ASP A 11 -5.90 6.59 0.36
N ALA A 12 -5.86 6.48 1.69
CA ALA A 12 -4.70 5.96 2.41
C ALA A 12 -4.37 4.51 1.97
N LEU A 13 -5.38 3.65 1.87
CA LEU A 13 -5.18 2.28 1.41
C LEU A 13 -4.59 2.23 -0.01
N VAL A 14 -5.12 3.03 -0.95
CA VAL A 14 -4.60 3.11 -2.32
C VAL A 14 -3.17 3.64 -2.36
N ILE A 15 -2.86 4.70 -1.60
CA ILE A 15 -1.51 5.26 -1.50
C ILE A 15 -0.52 4.21 -0.98
N SER A 16 -0.89 3.48 0.07
CA SER A 16 -0.03 2.42 0.64
C SER A 16 0.25 1.30 -0.37
N ALA A 17 -0.77 0.84 -1.10
CA ALA A 17 -0.63 -0.19 -2.11
C ALA A 17 0.19 0.28 -3.32
N PHE A 18 0.04 1.55 -3.71
CA PHE A 18 0.88 2.15 -4.76
C PHE A 18 2.36 2.18 -4.34
N LEU A 19 2.66 2.63 -3.12
CA LEU A 19 4.03 2.66 -2.60
C LEU A 19 4.64 1.25 -2.50
N ALA A 20 3.85 0.23 -2.16
CA ALA A 20 4.27 -1.16 -2.21
C ALA A 20 4.67 -1.58 -3.64
N GLY A 21 3.89 -1.19 -4.66
CA GLY A 21 4.22 -1.41 -6.07
C GLY A 21 5.53 -0.71 -6.49
N VAL A 22 5.74 0.54 -6.08
CA VAL A 22 6.99 1.29 -6.33
C VAL A 22 8.18 0.56 -5.72
N ARG A 23 8.08 0.14 -4.45
CA ARG A 23 9.14 -0.61 -3.76
C ARG A 23 9.50 -1.91 -4.47
N ARG A 24 8.50 -2.65 -4.97
CA ARG A 24 8.72 -3.94 -5.65
C ARG A 24 9.36 -3.81 -7.02
N THR A 25 9.04 -2.75 -7.76
CA THR A 25 9.51 -2.54 -9.13
C THR A 25 10.85 -1.78 -9.19
N THR A 26 11.11 -0.91 -8.23
CA THR A 26 12.30 -0.02 -8.23
C THR A 26 13.24 -0.22 -7.05
N GLY A 27 12.80 -0.88 -5.97
CA GLY A 27 13.53 -0.95 -4.71
C GLY A 27 13.42 0.30 -3.83
N LEU A 28 12.78 1.38 -4.30
CA LEU A 28 12.64 2.63 -3.55
C LEU A 28 11.55 2.52 -2.47
N SER A 29 11.83 3.05 -1.28
CA SER A 29 10.89 3.08 -0.16
C SER A 29 10.99 4.41 0.59
N PRO A 30 9.91 4.94 1.19
CA PRO A 30 9.98 6.14 2.01
C PRO A 30 11.07 6.03 3.07
N ALA A 31 11.86 7.10 3.23
CA ALA A 31 13.00 7.13 4.12
C ALA A 31 12.56 7.24 5.60
N LEU A 32 12.05 6.15 6.16
CA LEU A 32 11.58 6.10 7.56
C LEU A 32 12.68 6.44 8.57
N SER A 33 13.96 6.31 8.20
CA SER A 33 15.10 6.73 9.02
C SER A 33 15.09 8.22 9.33
N GLN A 34 14.50 9.05 8.46
CA GLN A 34 14.40 10.50 8.64
C GLN A 34 13.29 10.90 9.60
N VAL A 35 12.42 9.97 10.01
CA VAL A 35 11.32 10.25 10.96
C VAL A 35 11.89 10.20 12.39
N PRO A 36 11.96 11.33 13.12
CA PRO A 36 12.62 11.38 14.42
C PRO A 36 11.85 10.61 15.50
N ASN A 37 10.52 10.75 15.51
CA ASN A 37 9.66 10.12 16.49
C ASN A 37 9.52 8.60 16.21
N LYS A 38 9.84 7.78 17.21
CA LYS A 38 9.82 6.32 17.10
C LYS A 38 8.43 5.76 16.85
N ASP A 39 7.40 6.29 17.50
CA ASP A 39 6.03 5.79 17.41
C ASP A 39 5.43 6.13 16.05
N ILE A 40 5.65 7.35 15.56
CA ILE A 40 5.24 7.75 14.20
C ILE A 40 5.95 6.88 13.15
N ARG A 41 7.25 6.64 13.33
CA ARG A 41 8.01 5.77 12.45
C ARG A 41 7.47 4.33 12.44
N GLN A 42 7.07 3.79 13.59
CA GLN A 42 6.47 2.47 13.68
C GLN A 42 5.10 2.45 12.99
N LEU A 43 4.28 3.48 13.19
CA LEU A 43 2.98 3.61 12.53
C LEU A 43 3.13 3.65 11.00
N LEU A 44 4.07 4.46 10.49
CA LEU A 44 4.36 4.54 9.06
C LEU A 44 4.88 3.21 8.51
N ARG A 45 5.73 2.51 9.27
CA ARG A 45 6.17 1.15 8.91
C ARG A 45 4.98 0.21 8.77
N SER A 46 4.11 0.13 9.76
CA SER A 46 2.93 -0.74 9.71
C SER A 46 1.96 -0.34 8.60
N TYR A 47 1.82 0.94 8.32
CA TYR A 47 1.02 1.44 7.19
C TYR A 47 1.59 1.01 5.83
N LEU A 48 2.91 1.07 5.64
CA LEU A 48 3.56 0.59 4.41
C LEU A 48 3.49 -0.94 4.27
N GLU A 49 3.68 -1.67 5.36
CA GLU A 49 3.50 -3.13 5.41
C GLU A 49 2.06 -3.52 5.06
N PHE A 50 1.07 -2.77 5.54
CA PHE A 50 -0.33 -2.95 5.17
C PHE A 50 -0.56 -2.77 3.66
N GLY A 51 0.09 -1.78 3.05
CA GLY A 51 0.06 -1.58 1.60
C GLY A 51 0.57 -2.78 0.82
N GLU A 52 1.61 -3.46 1.30
CA GLU A 52 2.12 -4.69 0.67
C GLU A 52 1.11 -5.83 0.73
N TYR A 53 0.47 -6.05 1.88
CA TYR A 53 -0.59 -7.06 2.02
C TYR A 53 -1.77 -6.78 1.11
N ILE A 54 -2.22 -5.53 1.04
CA ILE A 54 -3.31 -5.12 0.16
C ILE A 54 -2.94 -5.31 -1.32
N PHE A 55 -1.72 -4.96 -1.70
CA PHE A 55 -1.23 -5.16 -3.07
C PHE A 55 -1.20 -6.64 -3.44
N ASP A 56 -0.70 -7.51 -2.56
CA ASP A 56 -0.71 -8.97 -2.78
C ASP A 56 -2.12 -9.52 -2.91
N PHE A 57 -3.01 -9.08 -2.03
CA PHE A 57 -4.41 -9.48 -2.08
C PHE A 57 -5.08 -9.05 -3.39
N ALA A 58 -4.82 -7.83 -3.86
CA ALA A 58 -5.30 -7.34 -5.15
C ALA A 58 -4.79 -8.21 -6.31
N VAL A 59 -3.49 -8.56 -6.33
CA VAL A 59 -2.92 -9.44 -7.34
C VAL A 59 -3.57 -10.83 -7.33
N VAL A 60 -3.89 -11.38 -6.15
CA VAL A 60 -4.64 -12.65 -6.04
C VAL A 60 -6.04 -12.53 -6.64
N ILE A 61 -6.76 -11.46 -6.33
CA ILE A 61 -8.10 -11.20 -6.90
C ILE A 61 -8.01 -11.06 -8.42
N PHE A 62 -7.09 -10.22 -8.91
CA PHE A 62 -6.91 -9.99 -10.35
C PHE A 62 -6.52 -11.28 -11.07
N GLY A 63 -5.62 -12.07 -10.51
CA GLY A 63 -5.20 -13.35 -11.08
C GLY A 63 -6.30 -14.42 -11.13
N ARG A 64 -7.40 -14.25 -10.37
CA ARG A 64 -8.60 -15.11 -10.43
C ARG A 64 -9.71 -14.54 -11.30
N SER A 65 -9.61 -13.28 -11.68
CA SER A 65 -10.62 -12.59 -12.49
C SER A 65 -10.40 -12.86 -13.97
N SER A 66 -11.47 -13.14 -14.71
CA SER A 66 -11.43 -13.27 -16.17
C SER A 66 -11.15 -11.94 -16.89
N SER A 67 -11.26 -10.82 -16.17
CA SER A 67 -10.99 -9.48 -16.72
C SER A 67 -9.50 -9.15 -16.83
N PHE A 68 -8.62 -9.97 -16.25
CA PHE A 68 -7.18 -9.76 -16.26
C PHE A 68 -6.47 -10.94 -16.92
N GLU A 69 -5.38 -10.63 -17.63
CA GLU A 69 -4.51 -11.62 -18.26
C GLU A 69 -3.06 -11.41 -17.79
N ARG A 70 -2.30 -12.51 -17.63
CA ARG A 70 -0.87 -12.43 -17.36
C ARG A 70 -0.12 -12.32 -18.68
N ARG A 71 0.44 -11.15 -18.97
CA ARG A 71 1.41 -10.93 -20.04
C ARG A 71 2.82 -11.04 -19.44
N ARG A 72 3.66 -11.91 -20.01
CA ARG A 72 5.09 -12.04 -19.65
C ARG A 72 5.93 -11.26 -20.64
#